data_AF-A0A3N5RED6-F1
#
_entry.id   AF-A0A3N5RED6-F1
#
_cell.length_a   1.000
_cell.length_b   1.000
_cell.length_c   1.000
_cell.angle_alpha   90.00
_cell.angle_beta   90.00
_cell.angle_gamma   90.00
#
_symmetry.space_group_name_H-M   'P 1'
#
loop_
_entity.id
_entity.type
_entity.pdbx_description
1 polymer ?
#
loop_
_entity_poly.entity_id
_entity_poly.type
_entity_poly.pdbx_seq_one_letter_code
_entity_poly.pdbx_strand_id
1 'polypeptide(L)' 'MKSEGKNKGFQCKICGDKRDSKISVTNPRDIQLGMYLPYSKAHRHLTKPLHRFGMEKNYPHVPNIIKALHSEWFKRF' A
#
# COMPACT_ATOMS: atom_id res chain seq x y z
N MET A 1 -0.96 -29.98 -0.14
CA MET A 1 -1.97 -31.07 -0.12
C MET A 1 -2.94 -30.89 -1.29
N LYS A 2 -3.60 -31.94 -1.76
CA LYS A 2 -4.57 -31.88 -2.87
C LYS A 2 -5.99 -31.99 -2.33
N SER A 3 -6.99 -31.48 -3.07
CA SER A 3 -8.41 -31.58 -2.68
C SER A 3 -8.92 -33.03 -2.74
N GLU A 4 -9.70 -33.46 -1.75
CA GLU A 4 -10.42 -34.75 -1.77
C GLU A 4 -11.80 -34.66 -2.45
N GLY A 5 -12.28 -33.45 -2.77
CA GLY A 5 -13.59 -33.23 -3.39
C GLY A 5 -14.44 -32.20 -2.65
N LYS A 6 -15.66 -31.93 -3.17
CA LYS A 6 -16.58 -30.96 -2.57
C LYS A 6 -16.88 -31.33 -1.12
N ASN A 7 -16.61 -30.41 -0.20
CA ASN A 7 -16.83 -30.55 1.24
C ASN A 7 -16.05 -31.70 1.92
N LYS A 8 -14.94 -32.19 1.32
CA LYS A 8 -14.13 -33.30 1.87
C LYS A 8 -12.73 -32.89 2.35
N GLY A 9 -12.37 -31.61 2.27
CA GLY A 9 -11.05 -31.13 2.69
C GLY A 9 -9.92 -31.49 1.73
N PHE A 10 -8.72 -31.71 2.29
CA PHE A 10 -7.46 -31.90 1.58
C PHE A 10 -6.67 -33.08 2.13
N GLN A 11 -6.02 -33.84 1.26
CA GLN A 11 -5.15 -34.97 1.63
C GLN A 11 -3.81 -34.93 0.89
N CYS A 12 -2.76 -35.39 1.56
CA CYS A 12 -1.48 -35.72 0.91
C CYS A 12 -1.50 -37.15 0.37
N LYS A 13 -1.26 -37.32 -0.94
CA LYS A 13 -1.20 -38.66 -1.56
C LYS A 13 0.03 -39.49 -1.17
N ILE A 14 1.05 -38.87 -0.57
CA ILE A 14 2.33 -39.52 -0.24
C ILE A 14 2.33 -40.01 1.21
N CYS A 15 2.03 -39.15 2.18
CA CYS A 15 2.02 -39.51 3.61
C CYS A 15 0.63 -39.84 4.18
N GLY A 16 -0.46 -39.55 3.45
CA GLY A 16 -1.82 -39.84 3.89
C GLY A 16 -2.47 -38.78 4.79
N ASP A 17 -1.72 -37.78 5.25
CA ASP A 17 -2.23 -36.70 6.11
C ASP A 17 -3.47 -36.00 5.54
N LYS A 18 -4.40 -35.64 6.42
CA LYS A 18 -5.67 -34.97 6.10
C LYS A 18 -5.80 -33.61 6.78
N ARG A 19 -6.46 -32.67 6.11
CA ARG A 19 -6.80 -31.33 6.63
C ARG A 19 -8.17 -30.92 6.13
N ASP A 20 -9.02 -30.43 7.02
CA ASP A 20 -10.40 -30.08 6.68
C ASP A 20 -10.50 -28.70 6.00
N SER A 21 -9.54 -27.81 6.26
CA SER A 21 -9.57 -26.41 5.83
C SER A 21 -8.28 -25.95 5.16
N LYS A 22 -8.38 -24.82 4.44
CA LYS A 22 -7.22 -24.14 3.85
C LYS A 22 -6.47 -23.34 4.91
N ILE A 23 -5.16 -23.23 4.74
CA ILE A 23 -4.31 -22.39 5.58
C ILE A 23 -4.26 -20.99 4.96
N SER A 24 -4.69 -19.98 5.70
CA SER A 24 -4.42 -18.58 5.35
C SER A 24 -3.02 -18.21 5.82
N VAL A 25 -2.24 -17.61 4.93
CA VAL A 25 -0.90 -17.12 5.26
C VAL A 25 -0.76 -15.68 4.78
N THR A 26 -0.14 -14.85 5.61
CA THR A 26 0.28 -13.51 5.19
C THR A 26 1.55 -13.65 4.37
N ASN A 27 1.51 -13.26 3.10
CA ASN A 27 2.71 -13.25 2.28
C ASN A 27 3.43 -11.90 2.46
N PRO A 28 4.64 -11.86 3.02
CA PRO A 28 5.40 -10.61 3.12
C PRO A 28 5.69 -10.07 1.72
N ARG A 29 5.52 -8.76 1.54
CA ARG A 29 5.90 -8.09 0.31
C ARG A 29 7.19 -7.31 0.54
N ASP A 30 8.03 -7.27 -0.49
CA ASP A 30 9.28 -6.52 -0.48
C ASP A 30 9.08 -5.02 -0.78
N ILE A 31 7.86 -4.51 -0.59
CA ILE A 31 7.55 -3.09 -0.78
C ILE A 31 7.18 -2.48 0.55
N GLN A 32 7.85 -1.39 0.88
CA GLN A 32 7.60 -0.63 2.10
C GLN A 32 6.50 0.41 1.85
N LEU A 33 5.81 0.80 2.92
CA LEU A 33 4.94 1.96 2.88
C LEU A 33 5.81 3.22 2.77
N GLY A 34 5.41 4.16 1.93
CA GLY A 34 6.16 5.39 1.72
C GLY A 34 5.87 6.03 0.36
N MET A 35 6.54 7.13 0.09
CA MET A 35 6.45 7.87 -1.17
C MET A 35 7.51 7.38 -2.17
N TYR A 36 7.06 6.91 -3.33
CA TYR A 36 7.94 6.53 -4.45
C TYR A 36 7.85 7.60 -5.54
N LEU A 37 8.96 8.30 -5.78
CA LEU A 37 9.06 9.28 -6.86
C LEU A 37 10.00 8.76 -7.96
N PRO A 38 9.73 9.10 -9.24
CA PRO A 38 10.67 8.81 -10.30
C PRO A 38 11.99 9.54 -10.07
N TYR A 39 13.05 9.09 -10.75
CA TYR A 39 14.30 9.86 -10.82
C TYR A 39 14.06 11.23 -11.46
N SER A 40 14.83 12.25 -11.08
CA SER A 40 14.66 13.65 -11.52
C SER A 40 14.54 13.81 -13.04
N LYS A 41 15.33 13.05 -13.80
CA LYS A 41 15.29 13.03 -15.28
C LYS A 41 13.93 12.65 -15.88
N ALA A 42 13.11 11.93 -15.12
CA ALA A 42 11.80 11.44 -15.53
C ALA A 42 10.66 12.21 -14.83
N HIS A 43 10.97 13.32 -14.15
CA HIS A 43 9.94 14.20 -13.61
C HIS A 43 9.22 14.91 -14.76
N ARG A 44 7.90 15.04 -14.64
CA ARG A 44 7.09 15.84 -15.56
C ARG A 44 7.02 17.28 -15.07
N HIS A 45 6.65 18.20 -15.94
CA HIS A 45 6.57 19.63 -15.61
C HIS A 45 5.72 19.95 -14.37
N LEU A 46 4.65 19.18 -14.15
CA LEU A 46 3.74 19.37 -13.02
C LEU A 46 4.08 18.49 -11.81
N THR A 47 5.08 17.62 -11.91
CA THR A 47 5.50 16.78 -10.78
C THR A 47 6.17 17.66 -9.73
N LYS A 48 5.61 17.68 -8.51
CA LYS A 48 6.22 18.37 -7.38
C LYS A 48 7.52 17.65 -6.97
N PRO A 49 8.68 18.34 -6.96
CA PRO A 49 9.95 17.73 -6.53
C PRO A 49 9.93 17.33 -5.04
N LEU A 50 10.71 16.29 -4.68
CA LEU A 50 10.76 15.77 -3.30
C LEU A 50 11.10 16.85 -2.26
N HIS A 51 12.08 17.71 -2.57
CA HIS A 51 12.52 18.78 -1.66
C HIS A 51 11.47 19.89 -1.42
N ARG A 52 10.37 19.93 -2.20
CA ARG A 52 9.28 20.92 -2.05
C ARG A 52 8.15 20.42 -1.15
N PHE A 53 8.11 19.14 -0.80
CA PHE A 53 7.13 18.62 0.16
C PHE A 53 7.46 19.18 1.55
N GLY A 54 6.45 19.62 2.30
CA GLY A 54 6.64 20.37 3.56
C GLY A 54 6.95 21.86 3.42
N MET A 55 7.07 22.34 2.18
CA MET A 55 7.18 23.77 1.84
C MET A 55 5.95 24.25 1.08
N GLU A 56 4.76 23.75 1.45
CA GLU A 56 3.50 24.21 0.88
C GLU A 56 3.28 25.70 1.21
N LYS A 57 2.64 26.40 0.26
CA LYS A 57 2.28 27.80 0.48
C LYS A 57 1.18 27.85 1.53
N ASN A 58 1.45 28.58 2.61
CA ASN A 58 0.43 28.96 3.57
C ASN A 58 -0.37 30.12 2.98
N TYR A 59 -1.56 29.83 2.47
CA TYR A 59 -2.48 30.88 2.06
C TYR A 59 -3.20 31.42 3.30
N PRO A 60 -3.33 32.75 3.44
CA PRO A 60 -4.09 33.34 4.54
C PRO A 60 -5.52 32.77 4.52
N HIS A 61 -6.06 32.52 5.71
CA HIS A 61 -7.41 32.01 5.87
C HIS A 61 -8.40 32.97 5.21
N VAL A 62 -8.91 32.57 4.05
CA VAL A 62 -10.02 33.21 3.35
C VAL A 62 -11.32 32.72 4.00
N PRO A 63 -12.16 33.59 4.58
CA PRO A 63 -13.43 33.17 5.16
C PRO A 63 -14.25 32.41 4.11
N ASN A 64 -14.79 31.24 4.48
CA ASN A 64 -15.58 30.32 3.64
C ASN A 64 -14.82 29.50 2.58
N ILE A 65 -13.48 29.49 2.56
CA ILE A 65 -12.69 28.54 1.77
C ILE A 65 -12.02 27.55 2.73
N ILE A 66 -12.19 26.27 2.42
CA ILE A 66 -11.85 25.09 3.21
C ILE A 66 -10.48 25.26 3.89
N LYS A 67 -10.42 24.92 5.19
CA LYS A 67 -9.21 24.84 6.04
C LYS A 67 -7.98 24.36 5.27
N ALA A 68 -6.80 24.88 5.62
CA ALA A 68 -5.48 24.54 5.08
C ALA A 68 -5.29 23.02 4.89
N LEU A 69 -5.76 22.49 3.76
CA LEU A 69 -5.94 21.05 3.56
C LEU A 69 -4.61 20.32 3.28
N HIS A 70 -3.49 21.04 3.35
CA HIS A 70 -2.33 20.69 2.54
C HIS A 70 -0.98 20.65 3.26
N SER A 71 -0.92 20.86 4.58
CA SER A 71 0.36 20.98 5.29
C SER A 71 0.86 19.68 5.92
N GLU A 72 0.06 18.61 5.99
CA GLU A 72 0.46 17.42 6.77
C GLU A 72 0.23 16.07 6.11
N TRP A 73 -0.44 15.99 4.96
CA TRP A 73 -0.73 14.69 4.33
C TRP A 73 0.54 13.94 3.88
N PHE A 74 1.63 14.66 3.58
CA PHE A 74 2.93 14.07 3.25
C PHE A 74 3.70 13.58 4.50
N LYS A 75 3.28 13.94 5.72
CA LYS A 75 3.92 13.49 6.97
C LYS A 75 3.55 12.06 7.36
N ARG A 76 2.57 11.48 6.67
CA ARG A 76 2.03 10.13 6.95
C ARG A 76 2.78 9.03 6.19
N PHE A 77 3.80 9.40 5.43
CA PHE A 77 4.64 8.55 4.60
C PHE A 77 6.11 8.78 4.90
#